data_AF-A0A2V5UQT8-F1
#
_entry.id   AF-A0A2V5UQT8-F1
#
_cell.length_a   1.000
_cell.length_b   1.000
_cell.length_c   1.000
_cell.angle_alpha   90.00
_cell.angle_beta   90.00
_cell.angle_gamma   90.00
#
_symmetry.space_group_name_H-M   'P 1'
#
loop_
_entity.id
_entity.type
_entity.pdbx_description
1 polymer ?
#
loop_
_entity_poly.entity_id
_entity_poly.type
_entity_poly.pdbx_seq_one_letter_code
_entity_poly.pdbx_strand_id
1 'polypeptide(L)'
;MALAQIGVFSVAAQSMIQGMTAEVCPANHYDIHQIRGSIVPGTTDIGNHGDNQVTTVALPFSYTLYDQTFNAVNLSSNGNAQFTTLDTAFTNQCLPWLTHNYAIFPYWDDLRTDNLGWAGCTTYPNGLCGIFTSITGIPPNRIFNIEWRAVYFANTTTWANFELRLYEGQSSFDVFYGTVDFGNSSATAGVQKDDPSFDQYFCNGSGGRATRGQWYTLEGCPGQITLYARGYKVHGLQTVDLFWSGPTSGNIDIYRNRVLIATVPNQGGFYTDHINRTGRGTYTYRVCEAGSTNCSNQVTVTFGSG
;
A
#
# COMPACT_ATOMS: atom_id res chain seq x y z
N MET A 1 -30.18 65.63 35.39
CA MET A 1 -30.76 64.76 34.35
C MET A 1 -30.05 65.04 33.04
N ALA A 2 -29.16 64.14 32.64
CA ALA A 2 -28.62 64.07 31.28
C ALA A 2 -28.20 62.61 31.06
N LEU A 3 -28.87 61.93 30.14
CA LEU A 3 -28.50 60.59 29.68
C LEU A 3 -27.27 60.71 28.77
N ALA A 4 -26.25 59.89 29.00
CA ALA A 4 -25.15 59.69 28.07
C ALA A 4 -25.28 58.32 27.40
N GLN A 5 -25.27 58.33 26.07
CA GLN A 5 -25.48 57.19 25.19
C GLN A 5 -24.35 56.14 25.27
N ILE A 6 -24.76 54.88 25.15
CA ILE A 6 -23.92 53.70 24.98
C ILE A 6 -23.34 53.70 23.57
N GLY A 7 -22.02 53.88 23.45
CA GLY A 7 -21.26 53.66 22.21
C GLY A 7 -20.74 52.22 22.19
N VAL A 8 -21.29 51.41 21.28
CA VAL A 8 -20.81 50.04 21.01
C VAL A 8 -19.56 50.13 20.14
N PHE A 9 -18.41 49.73 20.68
CA PHE A 9 -17.20 49.54 19.90
C PHE A 9 -17.32 48.21 19.13
N SER A 10 -17.53 48.30 17.82
CA SER A 10 -17.38 47.19 16.89
C SER A 10 -15.88 46.96 16.67
N VAL A 11 -15.34 45.87 17.23
CA VAL A 11 -14.02 45.36 16.85
C VAL A 11 -14.22 44.47 15.63
N ALA A 12 -13.86 44.99 14.46
CA ALA A 12 -13.79 44.19 13.25
C ALA A 12 -12.77 43.06 13.46
N ALA A 13 -13.24 41.82 13.43
CA ALA A 13 -12.38 40.64 13.39
C ALA A 13 -11.62 40.66 12.05
N GLN A 14 -10.34 41.05 12.08
CA GLN A 14 -9.43 40.82 10.96
C GLN A 14 -9.25 39.32 10.80
N SER A 15 -9.84 38.78 9.73
CA SER A 15 -9.63 37.41 9.27
C SER A 15 -8.15 37.21 8.95
N MET A 16 -7.43 36.53 9.83
CA MET A 16 -6.11 35.98 9.56
C MET A 16 -6.30 34.84 8.56
N ILE A 17 -6.24 35.13 7.26
CA ILE A 17 -6.01 34.08 6.24
C ILE A 17 -4.53 33.72 6.35
N GLN A 18 -4.23 32.84 7.30
CA GLN A 18 -2.95 32.17 7.37
C GLN A 18 -2.85 31.32 6.10
N GLY A 19 -1.92 31.66 5.22
CA GLY A 19 -1.70 30.94 3.97
C GLY A 19 -1.50 29.46 4.25
N MET A 20 -2.49 28.64 3.91
CA MET A 20 -2.29 27.22 3.71
C MET A 20 -1.41 27.11 2.46
N THR A 21 -0.09 27.01 2.67
CA THR A 21 0.76 26.37 1.67
C THR A 21 0.15 24.99 1.46
N ALA A 22 -0.24 24.67 0.22
CA ALA A 22 -0.62 23.31 -0.12
C ALA A 22 0.45 22.39 0.47
N GLU A 23 0.03 21.48 1.35
CA GLU A 23 0.93 20.47 1.89
C GLU A 23 1.52 19.75 0.68
N VAL A 24 2.82 19.94 0.45
CA VAL A 24 3.56 19.16 -0.54
C VAL A 24 3.58 17.76 0.02
N CYS A 25 2.56 16.97 -0.29
CA CYS A 25 2.54 15.60 0.19
C CYS A 25 3.74 14.87 -0.41
N PRO A 26 4.44 14.11 0.41
CA PRO A 26 5.68 13.52 -0.03
C PRO A 26 5.30 12.34 -0.95
N ALA A 27 5.30 12.61 -2.25
CA ALA A 27 5.11 11.56 -3.25
C ALA A 27 6.09 10.42 -2.98
N ASN A 28 5.63 9.17 -3.09
CA ASN A 28 6.39 7.97 -2.76
C ASN A 28 6.60 7.75 -1.25
N HIS A 29 5.59 8.04 -0.44
CA HIS A 29 5.55 7.64 0.97
C HIS A 29 4.31 6.79 1.28
N TYR A 30 4.41 5.97 2.31
CA TYR A 30 3.35 5.11 2.82
C TYR A 30 2.85 5.64 4.16
N ASP A 31 1.53 5.81 4.24
CA ASP A 31 0.80 5.90 5.49
C ASP A 31 0.78 4.51 6.16
N ILE A 32 1.16 4.45 7.43
CA ILE A 32 1.21 3.21 8.21
C ILE A 32 0.19 3.27 9.35
N HIS A 33 -0.86 2.46 9.25
CA HIS A 33 -1.92 2.38 10.25
C HIS A 33 -1.95 1.04 10.96
N GLN A 34 -2.11 1.05 12.28
CA GLN A 34 -2.36 -0.17 13.03
C GLN A 34 -3.76 -0.71 12.73
N ILE A 35 -3.83 -1.99 12.38
CA ILE A 35 -5.07 -2.70 12.09
C ILE A 35 -5.24 -3.94 12.97
N ARG A 36 -6.44 -4.51 12.93
CA ARG A 36 -6.76 -5.78 13.57
C ARG A 36 -6.66 -6.91 12.56
N GLY A 37 -6.37 -8.10 13.06
CA GLY A 37 -6.28 -9.32 12.28
C GLY A 37 -5.25 -10.25 12.89
N SER A 38 -5.05 -11.37 12.23
CA SER A 38 -4.08 -12.41 12.60
C SER A 38 -3.47 -12.96 11.34
N ILE A 39 -2.30 -13.60 11.47
CA ILE A 39 -1.62 -14.33 10.39
C ILE A 39 -2.57 -15.36 9.77
N VAL A 40 -2.49 -15.51 8.44
CA VAL A 40 -3.14 -16.58 7.68
C VAL A 40 -2.08 -17.62 7.32
N PRO A 41 -2.06 -18.78 8.01
CA PRO A 41 -0.95 -19.71 7.87
C PRO A 41 -0.62 -20.07 6.41
N GLY A 42 0.67 -19.96 6.07
CA GLY A 42 1.20 -20.44 4.80
C GLY A 42 1.07 -21.96 4.71
N THR A 43 0.73 -22.44 3.51
CA THR A 43 0.53 -23.87 3.22
C THR A 43 1.55 -24.42 2.22
N THR A 44 2.20 -23.54 1.46
CA THR A 44 3.24 -23.90 0.49
C THR A 44 4.59 -23.45 1.03
N ASP A 45 5.47 -24.40 1.30
CA ASP A 45 6.86 -24.14 1.65
C ASP A 45 7.64 -23.67 0.41
N ILE A 46 8.38 -22.56 0.51
CA ILE A 46 9.18 -22.05 -0.61
C ILE A 46 10.60 -22.65 -0.64
N GLY A 47 10.98 -23.46 0.37
CA GLY A 47 12.31 -24.05 0.48
C GLY A 47 13.37 -23.11 1.06
N ASN A 48 12.95 -22.03 1.73
CA ASN A 48 13.88 -21.20 2.52
C ASN A 48 14.04 -21.79 3.92
N HIS A 49 15.12 -22.57 4.11
CA HIS A 49 15.46 -23.24 5.36
C HIS A 49 16.94 -23.02 5.72
N GLY A 50 17.39 -21.78 5.59
CA GLY A 50 18.79 -21.41 5.76
C GLY A 50 19.00 -20.36 6.86
N ASP A 51 20.27 -20.22 7.20
CA ASP A 51 20.83 -19.02 7.78
C ASP A 51 21.36 -18.14 6.64
N ASN A 52 21.04 -16.85 6.62
CA ASN A 52 21.49 -15.92 5.58
C ASN A 52 21.19 -16.42 4.15
N GLN A 53 19.93 -16.75 3.89
CA GLN A 53 19.48 -17.24 2.59
C GLN A 53 18.35 -16.37 2.02
N VAL A 54 18.41 -16.12 0.71
CA VAL A 54 17.31 -15.50 -0.04
C VAL A 54 16.74 -16.50 -1.03
N THR A 55 15.41 -16.57 -1.12
CA THR A 55 14.70 -17.43 -2.07
C THR A 55 13.76 -16.59 -2.93
N THR A 56 13.94 -16.66 -4.25
CA THR A 56 13.07 -15.98 -5.22
C THR A 56 11.79 -16.77 -5.43
N VAL A 57 10.65 -16.09 -5.37
CA VAL A 57 9.32 -16.66 -5.60
C VAL A 57 8.62 -15.87 -6.70
N ALA A 58 8.00 -16.58 -7.65
CA ALA A 58 7.13 -15.96 -8.64
C ALA A 58 5.85 -15.46 -7.95
N LEU A 59 5.48 -14.20 -8.19
CA LEU A 59 4.25 -13.65 -7.66
C LEU A 59 3.04 -14.23 -8.41
N PRO A 60 1.96 -14.62 -7.71
CA PRO A 60 0.77 -15.19 -8.35
C PRO A 60 -0.04 -14.17 -9.18
N PHE A 61 0.27 -12.89 -9.03
CA PHE A 61 -0.19 -11.76 -9.82
C PHE A 61 0.93 -10.71 -9.84
N SER A 62 0.95 -9.85 -10.86
CA SER A 62 1.86 -8.70 -10.86
C SER A 62 1.53 -7.78 -9.69
N TYR A 63 2.53 -7.37 -8.92
CA TYR A 63 2.38 -6.47 -7.78
C TYR A 63 3.13 -5.17 -8.03
N THR A 64 2.50 -4.04 -7.71
CA THR A 64 3.12 -2.73 -7.87
C THR A 64 3.56 -2.20 -6.52
N LEU A 65 4.86 -2.00 -6.35
CA LEU A 65 5.45 -1.35 -5.16
C LEU A 65 5.93 0.05 -5.57
N TYR A 66 5.33 1.09 -4.98
CA TYR A 66 5.47 2.47 -5.43
C TYR A 66 5.04 2.63 -6.90
N ASP A 67 5.99 2.92 -7.79
CA ASP A 67 5.84 3.19 -9.22
C ASP A 67 6.28 2.02 -10.11
N GLN A 68 6.78 0.91 -9.52
CA GLN A 68 7.31 -0.22 -10.27
C GLN A 68 6.48 -1.50 -10.08
N THR A 69 6.18 -2.17 -11.18
CA THR A 69 5.47 -3.47 -11.20
C THR A 69 6.45 -4.64 -11.29
N PHE A 70 6.26 -5.65 -10.45
CA PHE A 70 7.08 -6.84 -10.33
C PHE A 70 6.25 -8.12 -10.53
N ASN A 71 6.91 -9.17 -11.01
CA ASN A 71 6.34 -10.52 -11.18
C ASN A 71 7.02 -11.57 -10.28
N ALA A 72 8.00 -11.17 -9.49
CA ALA A 72 8.70 -12.02 -8.54
C ALA A 72 9.14 -11.17 -7.33
N VAL A 73 9.40 -11.83 -6.22
CA VAL A 73 9.93 -11.23 -4.99
C VAL A 73 11.01 -12.14 -4.42
N ASN A 74 12.06 -11.55 -3.84
CA ASN A 74 13.17 -12.23 -3.22
C ASN A 74 13.01 -12.18 -1.69
N LEU A 75 12.80 -13.33 -1.06
CA LEU A 75 12.44 -13.42 0.35
C LEU A 75 13.64 -13.89 1.18
N SER A 76 14.10 -13.02 2.08
CA SER A 76 15.26 -13.28 2.94
C SER A 76 14.86 -14.04 4.20
N SER A 77 15.71 -14.98 4.64
CA SER A 77 15.61 -15.64 5.94
C SER A 77 15.62 -14.62 7.09
N ASN A 78 16.29 -13.48 6.87
CA ASN A 78 16.39 -12.35 7.79
C ASN A 78 15.12 -11.47 7.82
N GLY A 79 14.04 -11.85 7.13
CA GLY A 79 12.72 -11.26 7.35
C GLY A 79 12.37 -10.02 6.51
N ASN A 80 13.10 -9.78 5.44
CA ASN A 80 12.80 -8.75 4.44
C ASN A 80 12.40 -9.35 3.08
N ALA A 81 11.65 -8.57 2.31
CA ALA A 81 11.21 -8.88 0.94
C ALA A 81 11.81 -7.85 -0.03
N GLN A 82 12.73 -8.29 -0.86
CA GLN A 82 13.48 -7.48 -1.82
C GLN A 82 12.92 -7.67 -3.22
N PHE A 83 12.77 -6.61 -4.00
CA PHE A 83 12.28 -6.71 -5.39
C PHE A 83 13.38 -6.50 -6.44
N THR A 84 14.56 -6.04 -6.04
CA THR A 84 15.67 -5.74 -6.97
C THR A 84 17.00 -6.42 -6.60
N THR A 85 17.11 -6.96 -5.39
CA THR A 85 18.36 -7.50 -4.83
C THR A 85 18.17 -8.92 -4.27
N LEU A 86 19.28 -9.61 -4.01
CA LEU A 86 19.36 -10.93 -3.39
C LEU A 86 20.26 -10.90 -2.14
N ASP A 87 20.28 -9.77 -1.42
CA ASP A 87 21.19 -9.54 -0.31
C ASP A 87 20.78 -10.36 0.92
N THR A 88 21.75 -11.01 1.55
CA THR A 88 21.56 -11.89 2.71
C THR A 88 21.92 -11.21 4.03
N ALA A 89 22.07 -9.88 4.08
CA ALA A 89 22.48 -9.18 5.29
C ALA A 89 21.59 -9.51 6.50
N PHE A 90 22.22 -9.94 7.59
CA PHE A 90 21.60 -10.20 8.89
C PHE A 90 21.60 -8.96 9.79
N THR A 91 22.61 -8.11 9.68
CA THR A 91 22.67 -6.86 10.44
C THR A 91 21.68 -5.86 9.86
N ASN A 92 20.57 -5.66 10.56
CA ASN A 92 19.61 -4.62 10.22
C ASN A 92 20.14 -3.22 10.52
N GLN A 93 19.55 -2.22 9.87
CA GLN A 93 19.77 -0.82 10.16
C GLN A 93 18.48 -0.03 10.00
N CYS A 94 18.43 1.16 10.58
CA CYS A 94 17.30 2.07 10.36
C CYS A 94 17.29 2.54 8.91
N LEU A 95 16.09 2.73 8.34
CA LEU A 95 15.93 3.16 6.96
C LEU A 95 16.41 4.62 6.80
N PRO A 96 17.03 4.95 5.65
CA PRO A 96 17.14 4.13 4.46
C PRO A 96 18.30 3.11 4.52
N TRP A 97 18.12 1.95 3.87
CA TRP A 97 19.22 1.04 3.54
C TRP A 97 19.80 1.41 2.18
N LEU A 98 20.90 2.18 2.19
CA LEU A 98 21.46 2.91 1.03
C LEU A 98 21.82 2.08 -0.23
N THR A 99 21.80 0.75 -0.16
CA THR A 99 22.13 -0.13 -1.31
C THR A 99 20.90 -0.88 -1.85
N HIS A 100 19.71 -0.53 -1.37
CA HIS A 100 18.47 -1.26 -1.65
C HIS A 100 17.42 -0.33 -2.24
N ASN A 101 16.77 -0.78 -3.31
CA ASN A 101 15.61 -0.11 -3.88
C ASN A 101 14.45 -1.08 -3.94
N TYR A 102 13.23 -0.58 -3.76
CA TYR A 102 12.00 -1.38 -3.76
C TYR A 102 12.12 -2.60 -2.83
N ALA A 103 12.06 -2.34 -1.53
CA ALA A 103 12.12 -3.36 -0.50
C ALA A 103 11.06 -3.11 0.57
N ILE A 104 10.45 -4.19 1.05
CA ILE A 104 9.56 -4.19 2.20
C ILE A 104 10.30 -4.89 3.33
N PHE A 105 10.24 -4.32 4.52
CA PHE A 105 10.84 -4.86 5.74
C PHE A 105 9.70 -5.20 6.70
N PRO A 106 9.04 -6.37 6.56
CA PRO A 106 8.06 -6.80 7.55
C PRO A 106 8.68 -6.90 8.94
N TYR A 107 9.87 -7.51 9.04
CA TYR A 107 10.64 -7.60 10.28
C TYR A 107 12.08 -8.01 9.94
N TRP A 108 12.97 -7.06 9.69
CA TRP A 108 14.37 -7.35 9.37
C TRP A 108 15.23 -7.43 10.64
N ASP A 109 15.78 -8.60 10.91
CA ASP A 109 16.64 -8.92 12.06
C ASP A 109 17.57 -10.10 11.68
N ASP A 110 18.47 -10.50 12.58
CA ASP A 110 19.31 -11.69 12.42
C ASP A 110 18.50 -12.96 12.75
N LEU A 111 17.88 -13.53 11.71
CA LEU A 111 16.91 -14.61 11.82
C LEU A 111 17.34 -15.86 11.05
N ARG A 112 16.88 -16.99 11.57
CA ARG A 112 17.14 -18.30 10.99
C ARG A 112 15.85 -19.02 10.65
N THR A 113 15.86 -19.63 9.48
CA THR A 113 14.75 -20.46 8.96
C THR A 113 15.13 -21.94 8.85
N ASP A 114 16.37 -22.29 9.22
CA ASP A 114 16.89 -23.64 9.14
C ASP A 114 16.29 -24.58 10.20
N ASN A 115 16.17 -25.86 9.85
CA ASN A 115 15.51 -26.88 10.66
C ASN A 115 16.52 -27.83 11.32
N LEU A 116 17.50 -27.28 12.05
CA LEU A 116 18.56 -28.06 12.71
C LEU A 116 18.18 -28.54 14.13
N GLY A 117 16.87 -28.65 14.43
CA GLY A 117 16.37 -29.09 15.73
C GLY A 117 16.20 -27.96 16.78
N TRP A 118 16.04 -26.72 16.33
CA TRP A 118 15.84 -25.57 17.21
C TRP A 118 14.54 -25.67 18.00
N ALA A 119 14.61 -25.45 19.31
CA ALA A 119 13.45 -25.51 20.19
C ALA A 119 12.36 -24.50 19.78
N GLY A 120 12.75 -23.29 19.36
CA GLY A 120 11.80 -22.29 18.88
C GLY A 120 11.00 -22.75 17.65
N CYS A 121 11.59 -23.55 16.76
CA CYS A 121 10.89 -24.07 15.59
C CYS A 121 9.77 -25.06 15.96
N THR A 122 9.89 -25.75 17.09
CA THR A 122 8.88 -26.72 17.56
C THR A 122 7.53 -26.08 17.92
N THR A 123 7.50 -24.75 18.06
CA THR A 123 6.27 -23.99 18.31
C THR A 123 5.39 -23.83 17.07
N TYR A 124 5.98 -24.01 15.87
CA TYR A 124 5.29 -23.88 14.60
C TYR A 124 4.57 -25.16 14.17
N PRO A 125 3.58 -25.07 13.26
CA PRO A 125 2.99 -26.25 12.63
C PRO A 125 4.07 -27.18 12.05
N ASN A 126 3.97 -28.46 12.39
CA ASN A 126 4.95 -29.52 12.04
C ASN A 126 6.36 -29.33 12.64
N GLY A 127 6.54 -28.36 13.54
CA GLY A 127 7.83 -28.06 14.17
C GLY A 127 8.88 -27.49 13.21
N LEU A 128 8.44 -26.86 12.12
CA LEU A 128 9.32 -26.38 11.05
C LEU A 128 9.38 -24.85 11.01
N CYS A 129 10.61 -24.35 11.04
CA CYS A 129 10.95 -23.02 10.57
C CYS A 129 11.03 -23.01 9.04
N GLY A 130 10.80 -21.84 8.46
CA GLY A 130 10.78 -21.64 7.02
C GLY A 130 10.03 -20.38 6.62
N ILE A 131 9.99 -20.13 5.31
CA ILE A 131 9.11 -19.14 4.72
C ILE A 131 8.01 -19.88 3.97
N PHE A 132 6.76 -19.63 4.34
CA PHE A 132 5.60 -20.31 3.79
C PHE A 132 4.69 -19.31 3.10
N THR A 133 4.03 -19.73 2.03
CA THR A 133 3.12 -18.88 1.28
C THR A 133 1.72 -19.51 1.20
N SER A 134 0.71 -18.67 1.03
CA SER A 134 -0.64 -19.08 0.66
C SER A 134 -1.29 -18.04 -0.24
N ILE A 135 -2.27 -18.47 -1.02
CA ILE A 135 -3.13 -17.57 -1.79
C ILE A 135 -4.52 -17.68 -1.20
N THR A 136 -5.11 -16.54 -0.83
CA THR A 136 -6.52 -16.47 -0.43
C THR A 136 -7.29 -15.55 -1.37
N GLY A 137 -8.61 -15.66 -1.37
CA GLY A 137 -9.46 -14.97 -2.34
C GLY A 137 -9.48 -15.64 -3.72
N ILE A 138 -10.10 -14.97 -4.68
CA ILE A 138 -10.25 -15.42 -6.07
C ILE A 138 -9.97 -14.25 -7.02
N PRO A 139 -9.45 -14.48 -8.24
CA PRO A 139 -9.22 -13.39 -9.19
C PRO A 139 -10.50 -12.56 -9.43
N PRO A 140 -10.40 -11.22 -9.54
CA PRO A 140 -9.19 -10.39 -9.50
C PRO A 140 -8.85 -9.84 -8.09
N ASN A 141 -9.30 -10.49 -7.02
CA ASN A 141 -9.13 -10.04 -5.63
C ASN A 141 -8.37 -11.09 -4.79
N ARG A 142 -7.25 -11.60 -5.31
CA ARG A 142 -6.37 -12.50 -4.57
C ARG A 142 -5.50 -11.75 -3.56
N ILE A 143 -5.14 -12.45 -2.49
CA ILE A 143 -4.15 -12.02 -1.51
C ILE A 143 -3.03 -13.05 -1.52
N PHE A 144 -1.79 -12.59 -1.67
CA PHE A 144 -0.60 -13.43 -1.53
C PHE A 144 -0.02 -13.22 -0.13
N ASN A 145 -0.19 -14.21 0.74
CA ASN A 145 0.32 -14.21 2.10
C ASN A 145 1.70 -14.86 2.12
N ILE A 146 2.67 -14.21 2.75
CA ILE A 146 4.04 -14.67 2.93
C ILE A 146 4.32 -14.67 4.42
N GLU A 147 4.42 -15.84 5.03
CA GLU A 147 4.62 -16.05 6.46
C GLU A 147 6.07 -16.46 6.74
N TRP A 148 6.73 -15.76 7.66
CA TRP A 148 7.99 -16.18 8.24
C TRP A 148 7.74 -16.95 9.54
N ARG A 149 8.35 -18.13 9.64
CA ARG A 149 8.46 -18.94 10.84
C ARG A 149 9.93 -19.08 11.15
N ALA A 150 10.44 -18.21 12.03
CA ALA A 150 11.87 -18.06 12.24
C ALA A 150 12.24 -18.09 13.72
N VAL A 151 13.48 -18.43 13.99
CA VAL A 151 14.11 -18.23 15.31
C VAL A 151 15.17 -17.15 15.23
N TYR A 152 15.50 -16.53 16.36
CA TYR A 152 16.59 -15.56 16.42
C TYR A 152 17.93 -16.27 16.40
N PHE A 153 18.89 -15.79 15.61
CA PHE A 153 20.23 -16.37 15.56
C PHE A 153 20.90 -16.39 16.94
N ALA A 154 20.78 -15.29 17.68
CA ALA A 154 21.37 -15.12 19.01
C ALA A 154 20.77 -16.05 20.07
N ASN A 155 19.49 -16.46 19.91
CA ASN A 155 18.84 -17.41 20.80
C ASN A 155 17.76 -18.21 20.06
N THR A 156 18.08 -19.45 19.73
CA THR A 156 17.19 -20.33 18.95
C THR A 156 16.02 -20.92 19.74
N THR A 157 15.91 -20.61 21.05
CA THR A 157 14.72 -20.93 21.84
C THR A 157 13.63 -19.87 21.71
N THR A 158 13.97 -18.68 21.21
CA THR A 158 13.03 -17.58 20.97
C THR A 158 12.70 -17.48 19.48
N TRP A 159 11.49 -17.05 19.15
CA TRP A 159 10.98 -17.08 17.78
C TRP A 159 10.27 -15.80 17.34
N ALA A 160 10.23 -15.63 16.01
CA ALA A 160 9.63 -14.52 15.32
C ALA A 160 8.67 -15.05 14.25
N ASN A 161 7.38 -14.76 14.42
CA ASN A 161 6.33 -15.11 13.50
C ASN A 161 5.64 -13.85 13.00
N PHE A 162 5.72 -13.63 11.70
CA PHE A 162 5.14 -12.47 11.04
C PHE A 162 4.77 -12.80 9.60
N GLU A 163 3.92 -11.97 9.01
CA GLU A 163 3.37 -12.19 7.68
C GLU A 163 3.31 -10.88 6.90
N LEU A 164 3.70 -10.93 5.62
CA LEU A 164 3.44 -9.90 4.62
C LEU A 164 2.27 -10.34 3.73
N ARG A 165 1.31 -9.43 3.49
CA ARG A 165 0.21 -9.65 2.55
C ARG A 165 0.27 -8.68 1.39
N LEU A 166 0.40 -9.20 0.18
CA LEU A 166 0.28 -8.42 -1.04
C LEU A 166 -1.12 -8.60 -1.62
N TYR A 167 -1.72 -7.51 -2.11
CA TYR A 167 -3.08 -7.50 -2.64
C TYR A 167 -3.09 -7.38 -4.17
N GLU A 168 -3.86 -8.24 -4.85
CA GLU A 168 -3.99 -8.20 -6.31
C GLU A 168 -4.59 -6.88 -6.77
N GLY A 169 -3.93 -6.22 -7.73
CA GLY A 169 -4.40 -4.95 -8.30
C GLY A 169 -4.25 -3.73 -7.40
N GLN A 170 -3.54 -3.85 -6.27
CA GLN A 170 -3.29 -2.74 -5.34
C GLN A 170 -1.78 -2.55 -5.11
N SER A 171 -1.41 -1.34 -4.66
CA SER A 171 -0.07 -1.03 -4.15
C SER A 171 0.00 -1.02 -2.63
N SER A 172 -1.13 -1.19 -1.94
CA SER A 172 -1.18 -1.39 -0.51
C SER A 172 -0.77 -2.82 -0.16
N PHE A 173 -0.27 -2.98 1.06
CA PHE A 173 0.06 -4.26 1.66
C PHE A 173 -0.13 -4.20 3.17
N ASP A 174 -0.24 -5.37 3.79
CA ASP A 174 -0.27 -5.47 5.25
C ASP A 174 0.93 -6.23 5.78
N VAL A 175 1.32 -5.91 7.02
CA VAL A 175 2.23 -6.71 7.83
C VAL A 175 1.54 -7.13 9.12
N PHE A 176 1.45 -8.43 9.40
CA PHE A 176 0.90 -8.97 10.64
C PHE A 176 1.98 -9.60 11.50
N TYR A 177 1.91 -9.38 12.81
CA TYR A 177 2.81 -10.00 13.78
C TYR A 177 2.01 -11.00 14.63
N GLY A 178 2.52 -12.22 14.67
CA GLY A 178 2.20 -13.22 15.69
C GLY A 178 3.07 -12.98 16.92
N THR A 179 3.68 -14.04 17.44
CA THR A 179 4.70 -13.90 18.50
C THR A 179 6.02 -13.44 17.89
N VAL A 180 6.58 -12.38 18.45
CA VAL A 180 7.94 -11.87 18.20
C VAL A 180 8.57 -11.59 19.55
N ASP A 181 9.36 -12.54 20.05
CA ASP A 181 9.82 -12.52 21.44
C ASP A 181 10.67 -11.29 21.79
N PHE A 182 11.43 -10.75 20.82
CA PHE A 182 12.23 -9.55 21.03
C PHE A 182 11.44 -8.25 20.73
N GLY A 183 10.15 -8.35 20.42
CA GLY A 183 9.32 -7.20 20.10
C GLY A 183 9.94 -6.39 18.96
N ASN A 184 10.23 -5.11 19.19
CA ASN A 184 10.91 -4.25 18.21
C ASN A 184 12.37 -3.94 18.58
N SER A 185 12.98 -4.60 19.58
CA SER A 185 14.23 -4.14 20.19
C SER A 185 15.46 -4.18 19.28
N SER A 186 15.50 -5.12 18.33
CA SER A 186 16.64 -5.38 17.45
C SER A 186 16.32 -5.32 15.97
N ALA A 187 15.05 -5.15 15.59
CA ALA A 187 14.62 -5.27 14.20
C ALA A 187 14.35 -3.91 13.54
N THR A 188 14.29 -3.93 12.22
CA THR A 188 13.79 -2.84 11.37
C THR A 188 12.49 -3.26 10.71
N ALA A 189 11.47 -2.39 10.74
CA ALA A 189 10.27 -2.55 9.93
C ALA A 189 9.91 -1.27 9.18
N GLY A 190 9.40 -1.43 7.96
CA GLY A 190 9.06 -0.33 7.06
C GLY A 190 9.07 -0.74 5.60
N VAL A 191 9.18 0.25 4.73
CA VAL A 191 9.22 0.09 3.27
C VAL A 191 10.08 1.18 2.65
N GLN A 192 10.75 0.85 1.54
CA GLN A 192 11.68 1.75 0.87
C GLN A 192 11.56 1.63 -0.64
N LYS A 193 11.43 2.79 -1.30
CA LYS A 193 11.58 2.92 -2.75
C LYS A 193 13.04 3.08 -3.12
N ASP A 194 13.69 4.07 -2.52
CA ASP A 194 15.07 4.51 -2.72
C ASP A 194 15.54 5.34 -1.51
N ASP A 195 16.77 5.83 -1.53
CA ASP A 195 17.39 6.57 -0.42
C ASP A 195 16.55 7.77 0.11
N PRO A 196 15.95 8.63 -0.73
CA PRO A 196 15.11 9.73 -0.24
C PRO A 196 13.66 9.34 0.10
N SER A 197 13.16 8.19 -0.38
CA SER A 197 11.76 7.79 -0.24
C SER A 197 11.61 6.45 0.48
N PHE A 198 11.37 6.53 1.79
CA PHE A 198 11.15 5.39 2.67
C PHE A 198 10.27 5.78 3.86
N ASP A 199 9.63 4.77 4.45
CA ASP A 199 8.77 4.92 5.60
C ASP A 199 9.12 3.85 6.63
N GLN A 200 9.62 4.29 7.78
CA GLN A 200 10.04 3.40 8.86
C GLN A 200 8.96 3.33 9.94
N TYR A 201 8.52 2.12 10.25
CA TYR A 201 7.61 1.88 11.35
C TYR A 201 8.34 1.74 12.70
N PHE A 202 9.41 0.94 12.74
CA PHE A 202 10.31 0.87 13.90
C PHE A 202 11.74 0.50 13.48
N CYS A 203 12.69 0.79 14.37
CA CYS A 203 14.07 0.33 14.27
C CYS A 203 14.71 0.28 15.66
N ASN A 204 15.32 -0.85 16.02
CA ASN A 204 16.20 -1.00 17.19
C ASN A 204 15.60 -0.42 18.49
N GLY A 205 14.36 -0.81 18.79
CA GLY A 205 13.60 -0.42 19.98
C GLY A 205 12.88 0.92 19.88
N SER A 206 13.10 1.69 18.81
CA SER A 206 12.45 2.98 18.55
C SER A 206 11.29 2.82 17.57
N GLY A 207 10.21 3.60 17.75
CA GLY A 207 9.03 3.56 16.88
C GLY A 207 7.90 2.70 17.42
N GLY A 208 7.06 2.19 16.52
CA GLY A 208 5.90 1.38 16.88
C GLY A 208 6.26 -0.01 17.43
N ARG A 209 5.31 -0.65 18.10
CA ARG A 209 5.49 -2.02 18.62
C ARG A 209 5.22 -3.04 17.51
N ALA A 210 6.01 -4.12 17.45
CA ALA A 210 5.78 -5.27 16.58
C ALA A 210 4.62 -6.13 17.08
N THR A 211 3.40 -5.58 17.03
CA THR A 211 2.18 -6.25 17.49
C THR A 211 1.03 -5.96 16.55
N ARG A 212 0.07 -6.89 16.46
CA ARG A 212 -1.16 -6.76 15.64
C ARG A 212 -0.83 -6.71 14.15
N GLY A 213 -1.68 -6.06 13.35
CA GLY A 213 -1.41 -5.80 11.95
C GLY A 213 -1.06 -4.34 11.68
N GLN A 214 -0.40 -4.10 10.58
CA GLN A 214 -0.09 -2.80 10.00
C GLN A 214 -0.61 -2.80 8.58
N TRP A 215 -1.33 -1.74 8.22
CA TRP A 215 -1.78 -1.46 6.88
C TRP A 215 -0.90 -0.37 6.31
N TYR A 216 -0.24 -0.66 5.20
CA TYR A 216 0.60 0.27 4.45
C TYR A 216 -0.18 0.71 3.22
N THR A 217 -0.56 1.99 3.19
CA THR A 217 -1.16 2.63 2.01
C THR A 217 -0.19 3.61 1.42
N LEU A 218 0.16 3.43 0.14
CA LEU A 218 0.93 4.45 -0.56
C LEU A 218 0.10 5.72 -0.57
N GLU A 219 0.61 6.76 0.06
CA GLU A 219 0.07 8.11 -0.06
C GLU A 219 0.13 8.48 -1.55
N GLY A 220 -1.04 8.48 -2.18
CA GLY A 220 -1.22 9.42 -3.27
C GLY A 220 -1.15 10.80 -2.65
N CYS A 221 -0.51 11.76 -3.30
CA CYS A 221 -0.74 13.15 -2.91
C CYS A 221 -2.27 13.38 -2.79
N PRO A 222 -2.81 14.13 -1.82
CA PRO A 222 -4.17 14.64 -1.85
C PRO A 222 -4.30 15.40 -3.17
N GLY A 223 -4.93 14.75 -4.15
CA GLY A 223 -4.24 14.81 -5.42
C GLY A 223 -4.60 13.72 -6.41
N GLN A 224 -4.00 12.56 -6.19
CA GLN A 224 -3.93 11.52 -7.19
C GLN A 224 -5.24 10.75 -7.25
N ILE A 225 -6.18 11.32 -7.97
CA ILE A 225 -7.40 10.64 -8.38
C ILE A 225 -6.99 9.50 -9.32
N THR A 226 -7.41 8.28 -9.03
CA THR A 226 -7.26 7.16 -9.96
C THR A 226 -8.59 6.91 -10.64
N LEU A 227 -8.59 6.81 -11.98
CA LEU A 227 -9.77 6.60 -12.80
C LEU A 227 -9.68 5.28 -13.56
N TYR A 228 -10.80 4.55 -13.55
CA TYR A 228 -11.07 3.38 -14.38
C TYR A 228 -12.34 3.63 -15.21
N ALA A 229 -12.41 3.05 -16.42
CA ALA A 229 -13.58 3.17 -17.28
C ALA A 229 -13.92 1.84 -17.96
N ARG A 230 -15.21 1.55 -18.09
CA ARG A 230 -15.73 0.36 -18.78
C ARG A 230 -16.76 0.76 -19.82
N GLY A 231 -16.47 0.48 -21.09
CA GLY A 231 -17.42 0.67 -22.20
C GLY A 231 -18.30 -0.55 -22.44
N TYR A 232 -19.58 -0.33 -22.69
CA TYR A 232 -20.55 -1.35 -23.10
C TYR A 232 -21.66 -0.76 -23.98
N LYS A 233 -22.51 -1.61 -24.55
CA LYS A 233 -23.66 -1.18 -25.35
C LYS A 233 -24.98 -1.58 -24.68
N VAL A 234 -25.90 -0.63 -24.56
CA VAL A 234 -27.29 -0.86 -24.12
C VAL A 234 -28.18 -0.64 -25.32
N HIS A 235 -28.88 -1.68 -25.80
CA HIS A 235 -29.68 -1.62 -27.04
C HIS A 235 -28.93 -1.05 -28.26
N GLY A 236 -27.62 -1.33 -28.37
CA GLY A 236 -26.77 -0.84 -29.46
C GLY A 236 -26.18 0.57 -29.25
N LEU A 237 -26.63 1.29 -28.21
CA LEU A 237 -26.12 2.60 -27.81
C LEU A 237 -24.91 2.46 -26.89
N GLN A 238 -23.85 3.19 -27.18
CA GLN A 238 -22.62 3.20 -26.39
C GLN A 238 -22.86 3.85 -25.01
N THR A 239 -22.35 3.21 -23.96
CA THR A 239 -22.40 3.67 -22.57
C THR A 239 -21.05 3.39 -21.91
N VAL A 240 -20.57 4.31 -21.07
CA VAL A 240 -19.32 4.15 -20.33
C VAL A 240 -19.57 4.35 -18.85
N ASP A 241 -19.23 3.36 -18.05
CA ASP A 241 -19.17 3.48 -16.59
C ASP A 241 -17.78 3.94 -16.18
N LEU A 242 -17.71 4.98 -15.36
CA LEU A 242 -16.50 5.55 -14.77
C LEU A 242 -16.46 5.28 -13.28
N PHE A 243 -15.30 4.88 -12.78
CA PHE A 243 -15.05 4.63 -11.35
C PHE A 243 -13.78 5.33 -10.93
N TRP A 244 -13.79 6.00 -9.79
CA TRP A 244 -12.60 6.67 -9.27
C TRP A 244 -12.43 6.54 -7.76
N SER A 245 -11.19 6.72 -7.33
CA SER A 245 -10.77 6.75 -5.93
C SER A 245 -9.71 7.85 -5.72
N GLY A 246 -9.58 8.34 -4.49
CA GLY A 246 -8.55 9.33 -4.13
C GLY A 246 -8.96 10.81 -4.04
N PRO A 247 -10.01 11.35 -4.70
CA PRO A 247 -10.35 12.74 -4.51
C PRO A 247 -10.94 12.99 -3.11
N THR A 248 -10.60 14.15 -2.57
CA THR A 248 -11.00 14.65 -1.25
C THR A 248 -12.04 15.77 -1.32
N SER A 249 -12.20 16.39 -2.50
CA SER A 249 -13.22 17.41 -2.74
C SER A 249 -14.64 16.86 -2.61
N GLY A 250 -15.59 17.73 -2.25
CA GLY A 250 -17.01 17.38 -2.18
C GLY A 250 -17.67 17.10 -3.54
N ASN A 251 -17.07 17.56 -4.64
CA ASN A 251 -17.56 17.41 -6.01
C ASN A 251 -16.42 17.04 -6.97
N ILE A 252 -16.77 16.35 -8.07
CA ILE A 252 -15.87 15.82 -9.09
C ILE A 252 -16.32 16.29 -10.47
N ASP A 253 -15.39 16.87 -11.21
CA ASP A 253 -15.56 17.25 -12.61
C ASP A 253 -15.18 16.08 -13.53
N ILE A 254 -16.07 15.73 -14.46
CA ILE A 254 -15.92 14.61 -15.37
C ILE A 254 -15.69 15.13 -16.78
N TYR A 255 -14.53 14.81 -17.35
CA TYR A 255 -14.15 15.21 -18.70
C TYR A 255 -14.21 14.05 -19.66
N ARG A 256 -14.82 14.27 -20.82
CA ARG A 256 -14.75 13.40 -22.00
C ARG A 256 -14.16 14.17 -23.17
N ASN A 257 -13.10 13.66 -23.78
CA ASN A 257 -12.35 14.29 -24.87
C ASN A 257 -11.93 15.73 -24.52
N ARG A 258 -11.50 15.94 -23.27
CA ARG A 258 -11.13 17.25 -22.68
C ARG A 258 -12.28 18.24 -22.49
N VAL A 259 -13.53 17.85 -22.74
CA VAL A 259 -14.72 18.67 -22.48
C VAL A 259 -15.37 18.20 -21.19
N LEU A 260 -15.69 19.14 -20.28
CA LEU A 260 -16.47 18.86 -19.08
C LEU A 260 -17.88 18.41 -19.47
N ILE A 261 -18.27 17.20 -19.07
CA ILE A 261 -19.60 16.64 -19.37
C ILE A 261 -20.52 16.61 -18.15
N ALA A 262 -19.97 16.61 -16.94
CA ALA A 262 -20.73 16.63 -15.69
C ALA A 262 -19.85 17.08 -14.52
N THR A 263 -20.48 17.64 -13.49
CA THR A 263 -19.92 17.79 -12.15
C THR A 263 -20.84 17.03 -11.19
N VAL A 264 -20.29 16.10 -10.41
CA VAL A 264 -21.06 15.21 -9.54
C VAL A 264 -20.58 15.28 -8.09
N PRO A 265 -21.44 15.06 -7.08
CA PRO A 265 -20.98 14.89 -5.71
C PRO A 265 -19.97 13.73 -5.61
N ASN A 266 -18.95 13.89 -4.78
CA ASN A 266 -17.98 12.82 -4.49
C ASN A 266 -18.57 11.79 -3.52
N GLN A 267 -19.70 11.21 -3.90
CA GLN A 267 -20.43 10.22 -3.12
C GLN A 267 -20.52 8.94 -3.94
N GLY A 268 -19.70 7.95 -3.58
CA GLY A 268 -19.71 6.63 -4.21
C GLY A 268 -18.75 6.44 -5.40
N GLY A 269 -17.99 7.47 -5.80
CA GLY A 269 -16.86 7.32 -6.72
C GLY A 269 -17.21 6.77 -8.12
N PHE A 270 -18.40 7.11 -8.63
CA PHE A 270 -18.97 6.49 -9.83
C PHE A 270 -19.78 7.46 -10.70
N TYR A 271 -19.74 7.27 -12.02
CA TYR A 271 -20.61 7.95 -12.99
C TYR A 271 -20.83 7.13 -14.26
N THR A 272 -22.07 7.06 -14.75
CA THR A 272 -22.39 6.49 -16.06
C THR A 272 -22.58 7.58 -17.10
N ASP A 273 -21.75 7.57 -18.14
CA ASP A 273 -21.89 8.39 -19.34
C ASP A 273 -22.66 7.64 -20.43
N HIS A 274 -23.93 8.01 -20.59
CA HIS A 274 -24.77 7.55 -21.69
C HIS A 274 -24.46 8.34 -22.98
N ILE A 275 -23.46 7.88 -23.74
CA ILE A 275 -23.05 8.52 -25.00
C ILE A 275 -24.20 8.54 -26.02
N ASN A 276 -25.10 7.54 -25.98
CA ASN A 276 -26.28 7.45 -26.85
C ASN A 276 -25.95 7.51 -28.35
N ARG A 277 -24.79 6.96 -28.73
CA ARG A 277 -24.35 6.80 -30.12
C ARG A 277 -24.25 5.34 -30.50
N THR A 278 -24.50 5.04 -31.76
CA THR A 278 -24.29 3.71 -32.36
C THR A 278 -22.99 3.68 -33.18
N GLY A 279 -22.53 2.49 -33.55
CA GLY A 279 -21.36 2.31 -34.43
C GLY A 279 -20.02 2.34 -33.70
N ARG A 280 -18.99 2.89 -34.36
CA ARG A 280 -17.62 3.01 -33.84
C ARG A 280 -17.44 4.33 -33.09
N GLY A 281 -16.53 4.36 -32.12
CA GLY A 281 -16.19 5.58 -31.39
C GLY A 281 -15.05 5.37 -30.40
N THR A 282 -14.26 6.40 -30.16
CA THR A 282 -13.18 6.41 -29.17
C THR A 282 -13.36 7.63 -28.27
N TYR A 283 -13.25 7.42 -26.96
CA TYR A 283 -13.51 8.42 -25.95
C TYR A 283 -12.43 8.37 -24.89
N THR A 284 -11.80 9.50 -24.62
CA THR A 284 -10.80 9.63 -23.55
C THR A 284 -11.42 10.36 -22.37
N TYR A 285 -11.33 9.77 -21.20
CA TYR A 285 -11.88 10.28 -19.95
C TYR A 285 -10.79 10.72 -18.99
N ARG A 286 -11.12 11.73 -18.17
CA ARG A 286 -10.35 12.20 -17.02
C ARG A 286 -11.34 12.74 -15.99
N VAL A 287 -11.07 12.54 -14.70
CA VAL A 287 -11.84 13.18 -13.63
C VAL A 287 -10.94 14.11 -12.83
N CYS A 288 -11.50 15.18 -12.29
CA CYS A 288 -10.78 16.16 -11.49
C CYS A 288 -11.57 16.51 -10.23
N GLU A 289 -10.90 16.92 -9.17
CA GLU A 289 -11.57 17.62 -8.08
C GLU A 289 -12.17 18.92 -8.63
N ALA A 290 -13.45 19.18 -8.33
CA ALA A 290 -14.19 20.23 -9.01
C ALA A 290 -13.53 21.61 -8.87
N GLY A 291 -13.35 22.31 -9.98
CA GLY A 291 -12.73 23.64 -10.01
C GLY A 291 -11.23 23.67 -9.71
N SER A 292 -10.56 22.52 -9.71
CA SER A 292 -9.11 22.41 -9.47
C SER A 292 -8.35 21.89 -10.71
N THR A 293 -7.03 21.97 -10.66
CA THR A 293 -6.13 21.29 -11.62
C THR A 293 -5.79 19.87 -11.19
N ASN A 294 -6.37 19.42 -10.08
CA ASN A 294 -6.08 18.15 -9.48
C ASN A 294 -6.92 17.04 -10.12
N CYS A 295 -6.27 16.17 -10.89
CA CYS A 295 -6.95 15.32 -11.85
C CYS A 295 -6.31 13.95 -12.00
N SER A 296 -7.11 12.99 -12.43
CA SER A 296 -6.70 11.61 -12.62
C SER A 296 -5.78 11.35 -13.82
N ASN A 297 -5.32 10.09 -13.91
CA ASN A 297 -4.88 9.47 -15.16
C ASN A 297 -5.97 9.58 -16.24
N GLN A 298 -5.58 9.47 -17.52
CA GLN A 298 -6.52 9.40 -18.63
C GLN A 298 -6.85 7.94 -18.97
N VAL A 299 -8.13 7.66 -19.23
CA VAL A 299 -8.59 6.33 -19.67
C VAL A 299 -9.25 6.45 -21.04
N THR A 300 -8.87 5.60 -22.00
CA THR A 300 -9.47 5.62 -23.34
C THR A 300 -10.34 4.38 -23.55
N VAL A 301 -11.59 4.60 -23.92
CA VAL A 301 -12.58 3.55 -24.24
C VAL A 301 -12.86 3.59 -25.73
N THR A 302 -12.74 2.43 -26.40
CA THR A 302 -13.01 2.28 -27.83
C THR A 302 -14.16 1.31 -28.07
N PHE A 303 -15.06 1.68 -28.96
CA PHE A 303 -16.20 0.89 -29.42
C PHE A 303 -16.01 0.50 -30.88
N GLY A 304 -16.19 -0.79 -31.17
CA GLY A 304 -16.18 -1.31 -32.54
C GLY A 304 -14.80 -1.73 -33.08
N SER A 305 -13.88 -2.08 -32.19
CA SER A 305 -12.72 -2.92 -32.50
C SER A 305 -13.12 -4.40 -32.48
N GLY A 306 -13.46 -4.92 -33.65
CA GLY A 306 -13.12 -6.29 -34.02
C GLY A 306 -11.84 -6.23 -34.84
#